data_AF-A0A8B6FM31-F1
#
_entry.id   AF-A0A8B6FM31-F1
#
_cell.length_a   1.000
_cell.length_b   1.000
_cell.length_c   1.000
_cell.angle_alpha   90.00
_cell.angle_beta   90.00
_cell.angle_gamma   90.00
#
_symmetry.space_group_name_H-M   'P 1'
#
loop_
_entity.id
_entity.type
_entity.pdbx_description
1 polymer ?
#
loop_
_entity_poly.entity_id
_entity_poly.type
_entity_poly.pdbx_seq_one_letter_code
_entity_poly.pdbx_strand_id
1 'polypeptide(L)'
;MDRSILKVHLPNGGFNMVKYGDATDVKDIIQLVVGRLAAGERYFAKCYALKLVHIITRKSYWLHNNLSMYQVRQKYESSHPPEEWRYELRVRFLPKSFQELFQRDKVTFFYLYDQIRNDYMRDIAETIDQEVAIRLGCIEMRRFFKDMPQVAIDKKSNFEYLEKEVGLKRFLPRSVIDSTKSKTLRKLIQLHFKQYAQFAEHECVYKFFDTLKTVCKFEQERFRCALGSSGWSISMELVIGPDVGISYLTEKASSVCML
;
A
#
# COMPACT_ATOMS: atom_id res chain seq x y z
N MET A 1 -2.00 -1.44 37.36
CA MET A 1 -1.45 -1.03 36.06
C MET A 1 -2.62 -0.83 35.12
N ASP A 2 -2.95 0.42 34.81
CA ASP A 2 -3.98 0.71 33.81
C ASP A 2 -3.54 0.15 32.46
N ARG A 3 -4.43 -0.64 31.84
CA ARG A 3 -4.22 -1.21 30.51
C ARG A 3 -4.94 -0.32 29.51
N SER A 4 -4.18 0.32 28.63
CA SER A 4 -4.72 1.14 27.55
C SER A 4 -5.12 0.25 26.37
N ILE A 5 -5.99 0.79 25.50
CA ILE A 5 -6.41 0.12 24.26
C ILE A 5 -5.89 0.90 23.07
N LEU A 6 -5.16 0.21 22.19
CA LEU A 6 -4.66 0.72 20.93
C LEU A 6 -5.52 0.23 19.77
N LYS A 7 -5.94 1.12 18.89
CA LYS A 7 -6.64 0.78 17.64
C LYS A 7 -5.63 0.75 16.49
N VAL A 8 -5.27 -0.45 16.03
CA VAL A 8 -4.33 -0.65 14.93
C VAL A 8 -5.10 -0.89 13.64
N HIS A 9 -4.98 0.03 12.69
CA HIS A 9 -5.68 -0.02 11.40
C HIS A 9 -4.98 -0.91 10.38
N LEU A 10 -5.79 -1.58 9.55
CA LEU A 10 -5.36 -2.48 8.49
C LEU A 10 -5.73 -1.91 7.11
N PRO A 11 -5.04 -2.30 6.02
CA PRO A 11 -5.33 -1.85 4.66
C PRO A 11 -6.74 -2.19 4.17
N ASN A 12 -7.34 -3.28 4.62
CA ASN A 12 -8.70 -3.67 4.20
C ASN A 12 -9.82 -2.76 4.79
N GLY A 13 -9.47 -1.68 5.49
CA GLY A 13 -10.41 -0.78 6.17
C GLY A 13 -10.79 -1.22 7.58
N GLY A 14 -10.42 -2.45 7.98
CA GLY A 14 -10.60 -2.98 9.32
C GLY A 14 -9.59 -2.45 10.34
N PHE A 15 -9.71 -2.91 11.57
CA PHE A 15 -8.79 -2.60 12.66
C PHE A 15 -8.74 -3.72 13.69
N ASN A 16 -7.65 -3.78 14.44
CA ASN A 16 -7.46 -4.65 15.59
C ASN A 16 -7.35 -3.80 16.87
N MET A 17 -8.12 -4.18 17.90
CA MET A 17 -8.02 -3.59 19.23
C MET A 17 -7.01 -4.37 20.06
N VAL A 18 -5.99 -3.69 20.55
CA VAL A 18 -4.87 -4.27 21.30
C VAL A 18 -4.83 -3.67 22.69
N LYS A 19 -4.94 -4.51 23.73
CA LYS A 19 -4.66 -4.09 25.10
C LYS A 19 -3.15 -4.06 25.32
N TYR A 20 -2.63 -2.99 25.87
CA TYR A 20 -1.19 -2.83 26.10
C TYR A 20 -0.92 -2.08 27.41
N GLY A 21 0.27 -2.27 27.95
CA GLY A 21 0.80 -1.50 29.08
C GLY A 21 1.96 -0.63 28.65
N ASP A 22 2.44 0.22 29.56
CA ASP A 22 3.49 1.20 29.27
C ASP A 22 4.81 0.58 28.81
N ALA A 23 5.15 -0.59 29.37
CA ALA A 23 6.33 -1.37 29.03
C ALA A 23 6.14 -2.30 27.83
N THR A 24 4.96 -2.34 27.19
CA THR A 24 4.75 -3.14 25.98
C THR A 24 5.57 -2.55 24.83
N ASP A 25 6.36 -3.36 24.14
CA ASP A 25 7.16 -2.93 23.00
C ASP A 25 6.32 -2.90 21.72
N VAL A 26 6.70 -2.04 20.78
CA VAL A 26 6.09 -1.98 19.43
C VAL A 26 6.15 -3.34 18.72
N LYS A 27 7.23 -4.11 18.89
CA LYS A 27 7.34 -5.46 18.32
C LYS A 27 6.25 -6.41 18.83
N ASP A 28 5.84 -6.29 20.09
CA ASP A 28 4.84 -7.17 20.70
C ASP A 28 3.44 -6.83 20.15
N ILE A 29 3.18 -5.54 19.94
CA ILE A 29 1.97 -5.07 19.24
C ILE A 29 1.93 -5.63 17.82
N ILE A 30 3.02 -5.50 17.06
CA ILE A 30 3.12 -6.02 15.69
C ILE A 30 2.88 -7.53 15.67
N GLN A 31 3.59 -8.29 16.51
CA GLN A 31 3.47 -9.75 16.58
C GLN A 31 2.03 -10.19 16.90
N LEU A 32 1.38 -9.52 17.86
CA LEU A 32 -0.01 -9.82 18.22
C LEU A 32 -0.98 -9.52 17.06
N VAL A 33 -0.84 -8.38 16.39
CA VAL A 33 -1.75 -8.00 15.29
C VAL A 33 -1.52 -8.89 14.07
N VAL A 34 -0.26 -9.17 13.71
CA VAL A 34 0.11 -10.08 12.61
C VAL A 34 -0.41 -11.49 12.87
N GLY A 35 -0.27 -12.00 14.10
CA GLY A 35 -0.81 -13.30 14.50
C GLY A 35 -2.34 -13.41 14.46
N ARG A 36 -3.05 -12.27 14.42
CA ARG A 36 -4.52 -12.21 14.27
C ARG A 36 -4.99 -12.09 12.82
N LEU A 37 -4.09 -11.91 11.85
CA LEU A 37 -4.47 -11.78 10.45
C LEU A 37 -5.03 -13.09 9.87
N ALA A 38 -4.45 -14.23 10.27
CA ALA A 38 -4.91 -15.57 9.90
C ALA A 38 -4.31 -16.61 10.85
N ALA A 39 -4.90 -17.81 10.87
CA ALA A 39 -4.33 -18.95 11.60
C ALA A 39 -2.97 -19.37 11.01
N GLY A 40 -2.05 -19.83 11.88
CA GLY A 40 -0.73 -20.33 11.50
C GLY A 40 0.34 -19.24 11.37
N GLU A 41 1.60 -19.68 11.36
CA GLU A 41 2.76 -18.79 11.29
C GLU A 41 2.81 -18.00 9.98
N ARG A 42 3.21 -16.73 10.07
CA ARG A 42 3.42 -15.85 8.92
C ARG A 42 4.90 -15.84 8.56
N TYR A 43 5.25 -16.48 7.45
CA TYR A 43 6.66 -16.56 7.00
C TYR A 43 7.29 -15.16 6.83
N PHE A 44 6.50 -14.18 6.39
CA PHE A 44 6.95 -12.81 6.20
C PHE A 44 6.52 -11.86 7.34
N ALA A 45 6.30 -12.38 8.56
CA ALA A 45 5.94 -11.55 9.73
C ALA A 45 6.92 -10.39 9.98
N LYS A 46 8.22 -10.60 9.71
CA LYS A 46 9.27 -9.60 9.91
C LYS A 46 9.19 -8.43 8.92
N CYS A 47 8.40 -8.55 7.86
CA CYS A 47 8.19 -7.48 6.89
C CYS A 47 7.28 -6.37 7.42
N TYR A 48 6.53 -6.64 8.49
CA TYR A 48 5.59 -5.71 9.07
C TYR A 48 6.28 -4.68 9.98
N ALA A 49 5.74 -3.46 9.96
CA ALA A 49 6.12 -2.36 10.82
C ALA A 49 4.88 -1.57 11.24
N LEU A 50 4.98 -0.83 12.34
CA LEU A 50 3.91 0.03 12.83
C LEU A 50 4.20 1.48 12.44
N LYS A 51 3.22 2.14 11.82
CA LYS A 51 3.30 3.53 11.41
C LYS A 51 2.30 4.35 12.24
N LEU A 52 2.77 5.43 12.84
CA LEU A 52 1.95 6.43 13.49
C LEU A 52 1.69 7.58 12.52
N VAL A 53 0.44 7.96 12.31
CA VAL A 53 0.04 8.99 11.35
C VAL A 53 -0.82 10.02 12.05
N HIS A 54 -0.44 11.29 11.94
CA HIS A 54 -1.29 12.40 12.31
C HIS A 54 -2.35 12.59 11.24
N ILE A 55 -3.63 12.46 11.60
CA ILE A 55 -4.73 12.39 10.64
C ILE A 55 -4.88 13.72 9.89
N ILE A 56 -4.67 14.84 10.57
CA ILE A 56 -4.87 16.19 10.04
C ILE A 56 -3.71 16.59 9.11
N THR A 57 -2.48 16.61 9.64
CA THR A 57 -1.31 17.10 8.88
C THR A 57 -0.67 16.05 7.98
N ARG A 58 -1.10 14.78 8.07
CA ARG A 58 -0.49 13.62 7.40
C ARG A 58 0.97 13.37 7.77
N LYS A 59 1.52 14.10 8.75
CA LYS A 59 2.84 13.80 9.32
C LYS A 59 2.82 12.39 9.87
N SER A 60 3.88 11.62 9.61
CA SER A 60 3.92 10.23 10.05
C SER A 60 5.29 9.79 10.50
N TYR A 61 5.31 8.77 11.35
CA TYR A 61 6.50 8.20 11.94
C TYR A 61 6.44 6.68 11.87
N TRP A 62 7.52 6.07 11.39
CA TRP A 62 7.72 4.65 11.56
C TRP A 62 8.23 4.39 12.97
N LEU A 63 7.52 3.54 13.72
CA LEU A 63 7.84 3.23 15.10
C LEU A 63 8.85 2.08 15.12
N HIS A 64 9.99 2.31 15.77
CA HIS A 64 11.03 1.29 15.91
C HIS A 64 10.56 0.17 16.86
N ASN A 65 10.87 -1.08 16.51
CA ASN A 65 10.41 -2.29 17.21
C ASN A 65 10.72 -2.31 18.72
N ASN A 66 11.84 -1.70 19.13
CA ASN A 66 12.30 -1.68 20.52
C ASN A 66 11.82 -0.46 21.32
N LEU A 67 10.95 0.39 20.74
CA LEU A 67 10.32 1.44 21.52
C LEU A 67 9.21 0.84 22.37
N SER A 68 9.20 1.19 23.66
CA SER A 68 8.05 0.97 24.52
C SER A 68 6.92 1.93 24.15
N MET A 69 5.67 1.53 24.40
CA MET A 69 4.53 2.41 24.14
C MET A 69 4.59 3.69 24.99
N TYR A 70 5.15 3.65 26.20
CA TYR A 70 5.42 4.87 26.97
C TYR A 70 6.30 5.87 26.20
N GLN A 71 7.41 5.39 25.62
CA GLN A 71 8.31 6.24 24.83
C GLN A 71 7.64 6.77 23.56
N VAL A 72 6.78 5.97 22.92
CA VAL A 72 6.02 6.41 21.74
C VAL A 72 5.12 7.60 22.09
N ARG A 73 4.36 7.49 23.18
CA ARG A 73 3.46 8.57 23.62
C ARG A 73 4.20 9.84 23.99
N GLN A 74 5.27 9.71 24.78
CA GLN A 74 6.11 10.84 25.21
C GLN A 74 6.73 11.58 24.01
N LYS A 75 7.25 10.84 23.03
CA LYS A 75 8.01 11.41 21.92
C LYS A 75 7.15 11.93 20.78
N TYR A 76 6.07 11.23 20.43
CA TYR A 76 5.32 11.50 19.21
C TYR A 76 3.93 12.06 19.49
N GLU A 77 3.22 11.51 20.49
CA GLU A 77 1.82 11.88 20.72
C GLU A 77 1.67 13.14 21.56
N SER A 78 2.61 13.44 22.46
CA SER A 78 2.55 14.58 23.41
C SER A 78 2.26 15.95 22.78
N SER A 79 2.50 16.10 21.48
CA SER A 79 2.27 17.32 20.73
C SER A 79 0.82 17.55 20.27
N HIS A 80 -0.04 16.52 20.25
CA HIS A 80 -1.41 16.59 19.73
C HIS A 80 -2.36 15.65 20.50
N PRO A 81 -3.69 15.88 20.47
CA PRO A 81 -4.65 14.97 21.10
C PRO A 81 -4.55 13.52 20.59
N PRO A 82 -4.73 12.49 21.46
CA PRO A 82 -4.63 11.08 21.07
C PRO A 82 -5.55 10.67 19.90
N GLU A 83 -6.73 11.26 19.79
CA GLU A 83 -7.71 11.00 18.73
C GLU A 83 -7.27 11.48 17.33
N GLU A 84 -6.28 12.38 17.27
CA GLU A 84 -5.69 12.86 16.01
C GLU A 84 -4.60 11.92 15.49
N TRP A 85 -4.24 10.91 16.28
CA TRP A 85 -3.23 9.91 15.92
C TRP A 85 -3.86 8.60 15.48
N ARG A 86 -3.31 8.04 14.40
CA ARG A 86 -3.72 6.77 13.82
C ARG A 86 -2.54 5.83 13.73
N TYR A 87 -2.70 4.65 14.32
CA TYR A 87 -1.75 3.55 14.18
C TYR A 87 -2.13 2.69 12.97
N GLU A 88 -1.19 2.47 12.07
CA GLU A 88 -1.36 1.63 10.89
C GLU A 88 -0.33 0.52 10.90
N LEU A 89 -0.80 -0.74 10.87
CA LEU A 89 0.09 -1.86 10.59
C LEU A 89 0.38 -1.85 9.09
N ARG A 90 1.64 -1.94 8.69
CA ARG A 90 2.03 -1.88 7.28
C ARG A 90 3.15 -2.87 6.98
N VAL A 91 3.15 -3.41 5.76
CA VAL A 91 4.34 -4.07 5.22
C VAL A 91 5.29 -2.96 4.77
N ARG A 92 6.48 -2.90 5.39
CA ARG A 92 7.50 -1.89 5.09
C ARG A 92 8.76 -2.50 4.48
N PHE A 93 9.22 -3.61 5.03
CA PHE A 93 10.43 -4.29 4.56
C PHE A 93 10.02 -5.28 3.48
N LEU A 94 10.03 -4.85 2.22
CA LEU A 94 9.51 -5.64 1.12
C LEU A 94 10.36 -6.88 0.84
N PRO A 95 9.74 -8.03 0.54
CA PRO A 95 10.46 -9.19 0.05
C PRO A 95 11.01 -8.92 -1.35
N LYS A 96 12.12 -9.57 -1.70
CA LYS A 96 12.72 -9.47 -3.04
C LYS A 96 11.85 -10.10 -4.13
N SER A 97 11.05 -11.10 -3.79
CA SER A 97 10.19 -11.82 -4.74
C SER A 97 8.74 -11.84 -4.26
N PHE A 98 7.86 -11.19 -5.02
CA PHE A 98 6.41 -11.32 -4.81
C PHE A 98 5.88 -12.71 -5.15
N GLN A 99 6.61 -13.48 -5.96
CA GLN A 99 6.29 -14.88 -6.22
C GLN A 99 6.53 -15.73 -4.98
N GLU A 100 7.68 -15.60 -4.34
CA GLU A 100 7.96 -16.28 -3.06
C GLU A 100 6.96 -15.83 -1.98
N LEU A 101 6.65 -14.53 -1.92
CA LEU A 101 5.66 -13.98 -1.00
C LEU A 101 4.31 -14.71 -1.13
N PHE A 102 3.79 -14.84 -2.36
CA PHE A 102 2.52 -15.53 -2.59
C PHE A 102 2.60 -17.03 -2.25
N GLN A 103 3.69 -17.71 -2.62
CA GLN A 103 3.84 -19.14 -2.40
C GLN A 103 3.91 -19.50 -0.92
N ARG A 104 4.60 -18.69 -0.12
CA ARG A 104 4.88 -18.98 1.30
C ARG A 104 3.94 -18.26 2.27
N ASP A 105 3.37 -17.12 1.88
CA ASP A 105 2.52 -16.31 2.74
C ASP A 105 1.47 -15.49 1.95
N LYS A 106 0.44 -16.17 1.47
CA LYS A 106 -0.70 -15.56 0.75
C LYS A 106 -1.38 -14.42 1.53
N VAL A 107 -1.38 -14.49 2.86
CA VAL A 107 -2.00 -13.48 3.72
C VAL A 107 -1.21 -12.17 3.60
N THR A 108 0.10 -12.22 3.77
CA THR A 108 0.97 -11.05 3.60
C THR A 108 0.97 -10.55 2.15
N PHE A 109 0.88 -11.45 1.17
CA PHE A 109 0.76 -11.09 -0.25
C PHE A 109 -0.47 -10.21 -0.54
N PHE A 110 -1.66 -10.65 -0.14
CA PHE A 110 -2.88 -9.86 -0.37
C PHE A 110 -2.97 -8.64 0.55
N TYR A 111 -2.38 -8.70 1.75
CA TYR A 111 -2.24 -7.52 2.61
C TYR A 111 -1.42 -6.42 1.94
N LEU A 112 -0.28 -6.78 1.36
CA LEU A 112 0.59 -5.86 0.63
C LEU A 112 -0.13 -5.29 -0.60
N TYR A 113 -0.90 -6.10 -1.30
CA TYR A 113 -1.74 -5.64 -2.41
C TYR A 113 -2.73 -4.56 -1.97
N ASP A 114 -3.53 -4.81 -0.94
CA ASP A 114 -4.50 -3.83 -0.43
C ASP A 114 -3.80 -2.54 0.01
N GLN A 115 -2.63 -2.66 0.64
CA GLN A 115 -1.82 -1.52 1.05
C GLN A 115 -1.40 -0.66 -0.16
N ILE A 116 -0.77 -1.27 -1.16
CA ILE A 116 -0.27 -0.56 -2.36
C ILE A 116 -1.42 0.02 -3.16
N ARG A 117 -2.53 -0.72 -3.33
CA ARG A 117 -3.72 -0.26 -4.04
C ARG A 117 -4.33 0.97 -3.37
N ASN A 118 -4.41 0.98 -2.04
CA ASN A 118 -4.93 2.12 -1.30
C ASN A 118 -4.02 3.35 -1.40
N ASP A 119 -2.70 3.15 -1.36
CA ASP A 119 -1.74 4.23 -1.55
C ASP A 119 -1.84 4.80 -2.97
N TYR A 120 -1.92 3.94 -3.99
CA TYR A 120 -2.17 4.35 -5.38
C TYR A 120 -3.43 5.22 -5.50
N MET A 121 -4.57 4.72 -5.03
CA MET A 121 -5.85 5.43 -5.14
C MET A 121 -5.86 6.77 -4.41
N ARG A 122 -5.10 6.88 -3.31
CA ARG A 122 -5.03 8.08 -2.48
C ARG A 122 -4.05 9.11 -3.01
N ASP A 123 -2.87 8.69 -3.45
CA ASP A 123 -1.72 9.58 -3.60
C ASP A 123 -1.48 10.01 -5.05
N ILE A 124 -1.75 9.13 -6.03
CA ILE A 124 -1.37 9.40 -7.44
C ILE A 124 -2.44 9.08 -8.48
N ALA A 125 -3.52 8.36 -8.14
CA ALA A 125 -4.48 7.90 -9.14
C ALA A 125 -5.11 9.04 -9.95
N GLU A 126 -5.29 10.22 -9.34
CA GLU A 126 -5.88 11.39 -10.01
C GLU A 126 -4.93 12.05 -11.04
N THR A 127 -3.62 11.80 -10.98
CA THR A 127 -2.60 12.53 -11.76
C THR A 127 -1.85 11.69 -12.79
N ILE A 128 -1.95 10.36 -12.72
CA ILE A 128 -1.30 9.48 -13.70
C ILE A 128 -2.01 9.50 -15.05
N ASP A 129 -1.33 8.96 -16.07
CA ASP A 129 -1.91 8.74 -17.39
C ASP A 129 -3.25 7.96 -17.31
N GLN A 130 -4.22 8.44 -18.07
CA GLN A 130 -5.59 7.92 -18.04
C GLN A 130 -5.67 6.47 -18.52
N GLU A 131 -4.89 6.07 -19.52
CA GLU A 131 -4.87 4.69 -19.99
C GLU A 131 -4.31 3.77 -18.90
N VAL A 132 -3.24 4.18 -18.22
CA VAL A 132 -2.68 3.43 -17.08
C VAL A 132 -3.71 3.28 -15.95
N ALA A 133 -4.42 4.36 -15.59
CA ALA A 133 -5.47 4.32 -14.58
C ALA A 133 -6.61 3.37 -14.96
N ILE A 134 -7.06 3.40 -16.22
CA ILE A 134 -8.09 2.48 -16.73
C ILE A 134 -7.61 1.03 -16.66
N ARG A 135 -6.36 0.76 -17.03
CA ARG A 135 -5.78 -0.59 -16.94
C ARG A 135 -5.73 -1.09 -15.51
N LEU A 136 -5.25 -0.28 -14.56
CA LEU A 136 -5.24 -0.61 -13.12
C LEU A 136 -6.66 -0.88 -12.60
N GLY A 137 -7.64 -0.06 -12.99
CA GLY A 137 -9.04 -0.27 -12.65
C GLY A 137 -9.61 -1.57 -13.21
N CYS A 138 -9.30 -1.92 -14.46
CA CYS A 138 -9.75 -3.18 -15.08
C CYS A 138 -9.13 -4.42 -14.41
N ILE A 139 -7.85 -4.35 -14.02
CA ILE A 139 -7.18 -5.42 -13.27
C ILE A 139 -7.89 -5.62 -11.92
N GLU A 140 -8.21 -4.53 -11.21
CA GLU A 140 -8.93 -4.62 -9.94
C GLU A 140 -10.39 -5.07 -10.12
N MET A 141 -11.08 -4.67 -11.18
CA MET A 141 -12.41 -5.21 -11.49
C MET A 141 -12.34 -6.74 -11.64
N ARG A 142 -11.33 -7.25 -12.37
CA ARG A 142 -11.19 -8.71 -12.54
C ARG A 142 -10.91 -9.39 -11.20
N ARG A 143 -9.99 -8.85 -10.40
CA ARG A 143 -9.67 -9.40 -9.07
C ARG A 143 -10.89 -9.38 -8.15
N PHE A 144 -11.63 -8.28 -8.13
CA PHE A 144 -12.81 -8.07 -7.29
C PHE A 144 -13.95 -9.03 -7.67
N PHE A 145 -14.20 -9.21 -8.97
CA PHE A 145 -15.20 -10.13 -9.51
C PHE A 145 -14.60 -11.47 -9.91
N LYS A 146 -13.73 -12.06 -9.07
CA LYS A 146 -12.99 -13.28 -9.40
C LYS A 146 -13.86 -14.47 -9.82
N ASP A 147 -15.06 -14.59 -9.26
CA ASP A 147 -16.01 -15.67 -9.55
C ASP A 147 -16.95 -15.38 -10.74
N MET A 148 -16.84 -14.19 -11.35
CA MET A 148 -17.68 -13.79 -12.48
C MET A 148 -17.21 -14.43 -13.80
N PRO A 149 -18.13 -14.82 -14.71
CA PRO A 149 -17.77 -15.30 -16.04
C PRO A 149 -16.96 -14.27 -16.84
N GLN A 150 -15.98 -14.75 -17.62
CA GLN A 150 -15.02 -13.92 -18.36
C GLN A 150 -15.67 -12.87 -19.28
N VAL A 151 -16.81 -13.21 -19.87
CA VAL A 151 -17.56 -12.36 -20.81
C VAL A 151 -18.62 -11.48 -20.15
N ALA A 152 -18.74 -11.52 -18.82
CA ALA A 152 -19.85 -10.86 -18.13
C ALA A 152 -19.83 -9.33 -18.30
N ILE A 153 -18.66 -8.69 -18.37
CA ILE A 153 -18.52 -7.23 -18.53
C ILE A 153 -18.90 -6.75 -19.95
N ASP A 154 -18.92 -7.63 -20.94
CA ASP A 154 -19.35 -7.28 -22.30
C ASP A 154 -20.87 -7.00 -22.36
N LYS A 155 -21.66 -7.66 -21.50
CA LYS A 155 -23.11 -7.50 -21.45
C LYS A 155 -23.49 -6.13 -20.88
N LYS A 156 -24.34 -5.40 -21.62
CA LYS A 156 -24.81 -4.06 -21.25
C LYS A 156 -25.45 -3.98 -19.88
N SER A 157 -26.36 -4.90 -19.57
CA SER A 157 -27.04 -4.96 -18.27
C SER A 157 -26.06 -5.15 -17.11
N ASN A 158 -25.03 -5.99 -17.29
CA ASN A 158 -24.03 -6.25 -16.25
C ASN A 158 -23.15 -5.02 -16.00
N PHE A 159 -22.79 -4.31 -17.06
CA PHE A 159 -22.04 -3.05 -16.93
C PHE A 159 -22.89 -1.97 -16.23
N GLU A 160 -24.17 -1.86 -16.58
CA GLU A 160 -25.08 -0.92 -15.91
C GLU A 160 -25.26 -1.24 -14.43
N TYR A 161 -25.29 -2.53 -14.06
CA TYR A 161 -25.28 -2.96 -12.66
C TYR A 161 -23.98 -2.56 -11.95
N LEU A 162 -22.82 -2.78 -12.58
CA LEU A 162 -21.52 -2.33 -12.07
C LEU A 162 -21.52 -0.82 -11.80
N GLU A 163 -22.04 -0.02 -12.72
CA GLU A 163 -22.09 1.44 -12.59
C GLU A 163 -23.02 1.90 -11.46
N LYS A 164 -24.21 1.29 -11.34
CA LYS A 164 -25.25 1.72 -10.39
C LYS A 164 -25.04 1.19 -8.97
N GLU A 165 -24.78 -0.10 -8.83
CA GLU A 165 -24.78 -0.76 -7.53
C GLU A 165 -23.39 -0.81 -6.88
N VAL A 166 -22.32 -0.90 -7.68
CA VAL A 166 -20.94 -0.98 -7.16
C VAL A 166 -20.23 0.36 -7.28
N GLY A 167 -20.42 1.06 -8.40
CA GLY A 167 -19.84 2.36 -8.70
C GLY A 167 -18.41 2.29 -9.24
N LEU A 168 -18.17 2.96 -10.37
CA LEU A 168 -16.84 3.01 -11.02
C LEU A 168 -15.78 3.67 -10.15
N LYS A 169 -16.16 4.58 -9.24
CA LYS A 169 -15.25 5.24 -8.28
C LYS A 169 -14.51 4.28 -7.35
N ARG A 170 -14.95 3.02 -7.26
CA ARG A 170 -14.23 1.97 -6.53
C ARG A 170 -12.96 1.55 -7.26
N PHE A 171 -12.95 1.63 -8.59
CA PHE A 171 -11.93 1.09 -9.49
C PHE A 171 -11.12 2.17 -10.20
N LEU A 172 -11.74 3.32 -10.46
CA LEU A 172 -11.18 4.39 -11.27
C LEU A 172 -11.16 5.71 -10.48
N PRO A 173 -10.13 6.56 -10.68
CA PRO A 173 -10.07 7.90 -10.13
C PRO A 173 -11.15 8.80 -10.75
N ARG A 174 -11.49 9.89 -10.05
CA ARG A 174 -12.52 10.84 -10.51
C ARG A 174 -12.10 11.51 -11.81
N SER A 175 -10.82 11.85 -11.95
CA SER A 175 -10.26 12.46 -13.16
C SER A 175 -10.58 11.65 -14.42
N VAL A 176 -10.59 10.31 -14.34
CA VAL A 176 -10.94 9.43 -15.47
C VAL A 176 -12.44 9.40 -15.74
N ILE A 177 -13.23 9.28 -14.67
CA ILE A 177 -14.70 9.17 -14.75
C ILE A 177 -15.30 10.46 -15.32
N ASP A 178 -14.84 11.61 -14.84
CA ASP A 178 -15.42 12.91 -15.15
C ASP A 178 -14.94 13.46 -16.50
N SER A 179 -13.72 13.12 -16.93
CA SER A 179 -13.17 13.58 -18.22
C SER A 179 -13.61 12.74 -19.43
N THR A 180 -14.12 11.53 -19.22
CA THR A 180 -14.45 10.60 -20.31
C THR A 180 -15.95 10.38 -20.43
N LYS A 181 -16.51 10.64 -21.62
CA LYS A 181 -17.93 10.33 -21.91
C LYS A 181 -18.23 8.86 -21.59
N SER A 182 -19.33 8.59 -20.88
CA SER A 182 -19.66 7.26 -20.34
C SER A 182 -19.63 6.14 -21.40
N LYS A 183 -20.14 6.40 -22.61
CA LYS A 183 -20.11 5.42 -23.71
C LYS A 183 -18.68 5.09 -24.16
N THR A 184 -17.78 6.06 -24.16
CA THR A 184 -16.36 5.88 -24.50
C THR A 184 -15.64 5.16 -23.37
N LEU A 185 -15.84 5.60 -22.12
CA LEU A 185 -15.22 4.97 -20.94
C LEU A 185 -15.58 3.49 -20.85
N ARG A 186 -16.85 3.16 -21.06
CA ARG A 186 -17.32 1.78 -21.11
C ARG A 186 -16.59 0.95 -22.18
N LYS A 187 -16.41 1.49 -23.40
CA LYS A 187 -15.67 0.79 -24.45
C LYS A 187 -14.22 0.53 -24.06
N LEU A 188 -13.56 1.52 -23.43
CA LEU A 188 -12.19 1.37 -22.95
C LEU A 188 -12.09 0.30 -21.86
N ILE A 189 -13.02 0.30 -20.90
CA ILE A 189 -13.07 -0.73 -19.84
C ILE A 189 -13.28 -2.12 -20.46
N GLN A 190 -14.24 -2.28 -21.37
CA GLN A 190 -14.49 -3.55 -22.04
C GLN A 190 -13.28 -4.03 -22.86
N LEU A 191 -12.59 -3.10 -23.54
CA LEU A 191 -11.38 -3.40 -24.30
C LEU A 191 -10.24 -3.91 -23.41
N HIS A 192 -9.91 -3.18 -22.34
CA HIS A 192 -8.80 -3.55 -21.46
C HIS A 192 -9.14 -4.75 -20.57
N PHE A 193 -10.38 -4.88 -20.09
CA PHE A 193 -10.79 -5.99 -19.24
C PHE A 193 -10.60 -7.35 -19.92
N LYS A 194 -10.83 -7.45 -21.23
CA LYS A 194 -10.61 -8.68 -22.00
C LYS A 194 -9.18 -9.23 -21.88
N GLN A 195 -8.19 -8.36 -21.72
CA GLN A 195 -6.78 -8.75 -21.56
C GLN A 195 -6.53 -9.49 -20.24
N TYR A 196 -7.38 -9.28 -19.24
CA TYR A 196 -7.22 -9.81 -17.88
C TYR A 196 -8.32 -10.81 -17.53
N ALA A 197 -9.32 -11.01 -18.38
CA ALA A 197 -10.51 -11.81 -18.08
C ALA A 197 -10.20 -13.25 -17.62
N GLN A 198 -9.08 -13.81 -18.08
CA GLN A 198 -8.64 -15.16 -17.74
C GLN A 198 -7.79 -15.24 -16.47
N PHE A 199 -7.35 -14.11 -15.92
CA PHE A 199 -6.44 -14.10 -14.77
C PHE A 199 -7.15 -14.60 -13.52
N ALA A 200 -6.44 -15.41 -12.75
CA ALA A 200 -6.73 -15.71 -11.37
C ALA A 200 -6.40 -14.50 -10.48
N GLU A 201 -6.91 -14.52 -9.25
CA GLU A 201 -6.78 -13.40 -8.31
C GLU A 201 -5.33 -12.96 -8.07
N HIS A 202 -4.40 -13.92 -7.93
CA HIS A 202 -2.99 -13.63 -7.70
C HIS A 202 -2.27 -13.10 -8.95
N GLU A 203 -2.66 -13.54 -10.15
CA GLU A 203 -2.13 -13.03 -11.42
C GLU A 203 -2.58 -11.58 -11.65
N CYS A 204 -3.79 -11.22 -11.24
CA CYS A 204 -4.23 -9.82 -11.20
C CYS A 204 -3.32 -8.98 -10.30
N VAL A 205 -2.94 -9.48 -9.12
CA VAL A 205 -2.04 -8.75 -8.21
C VAL A 205 -0.67 -8.53 -8.85
N TYR A 206 -0.05 -9.56 -9.44
CA TYR A 206 1.22 -9.39 -10.17
C TYR A 206 1.08 -8.36 -11.29
N LYS A 207 0.03 -8.47 -12.11
CA LYS A 207 -0.18 -7.54 -13.21
C LYS A 207 -0.40 -6.10 -12.73
N PHE A 208 -1.10 -5.94 -11.61
CA PHE A 208 -1.33 -4.64 -10.99
C PHE A 208 0.00 -4.03 -10.55
N PHE A 209 0.86 -4.78 -9.87
CA PHE A 209 2.18 -4.33 -9.48
C PHE A 209 3.03 -3.94 -10.69
N ASP A 210 3.11 -4.78 -11.72
CA ASP A 210 3.88 -4.47 -12.94
C ASP A 210 3.39 -3.20 -13.63
N THR A 211 2.07 -3.01 -13.69
CA THR A 211 1.45 -1.84 -14.33
C THR A 211 1.65 -0.59 -13.49
N LEU A 212 1.58 -0.68 -12.16
CA LEU A 212 1.79 0.46 -11.26
C LEU A 212 3.27 0.88 -11.24
N LYS A 213 4.23 -0.06 -11.37
CA LYS A 213 5.69 0.22 -11.40
C LYS A 213 6.12 1.16 -12.52
N THR A 214 5.33 1.30 -13.58
CA THR A 214 5.61 2.20 -14.71
C THR A 214 5.39 3.67 -14.34
N VAL A 215 4.53 3.95 -13.36
CA VAL A 215 4.17 5.31 -12.93
C VAL A 215 4.52 5.60 -11.46
N CYS A 216 4.82 4.57 -10.67
CA CYS A 216 5.11 4.69 -9.24
C CYS A 216 6.20 3.72 -8.79
N LYS A 217 7.21 4.21 -8.07
CA LYS A 217 8.24 3.39 -7.44
C LYS A 217 7.85 2.99 -6.02
N PHE A 218 6.71 2.31 -5.86
CA PHE A 218 6.17 1.92 -4.55
C PHE A 218 7.07 0.93 -3.78
N GLU A 219 8.05 0.32 -4.45
CA GLU A 219 8.99 -0.62 -3.83
C GLU A 219 10.16 0.07 -3.13
N GLN A 220 10.24 1.40 -3.21
CA GLN A 220 11.36 2.18 -2.73
C GLN A 220 10.89 3.33 -1.85
N GLU A 221 11.60 3.57 -0.74
CA GLU A 221 11.49 4.82 0.02
C GLU A 221 12.64 5.74 -0.40
N ARG A 222 12.35 7.04 -0.57
CA ARG A 222 13.34 8.05 -0.95
C ARG A 222 13.51 9.09 0.14
N PHE A 223 14.75 9.47 0.42
CA PHE A 223 15.08 10.41 1.49
C PHE A 223 16.07 11.45 0.96
N ARG A 224 15.66 12.71 0.98
CA ARG A 224 16.58 13.83 0.75
C ARG A 224 17.36 14.07 2.03
N CYS A 225 18.68 13.99 1.95
CA CYS A 225 19.56 14.16 3.09
C CYS A 225 20.90 14.77 2.65
N ALA A 226 21.75 15.07 3.63
CA ALA A 226 23.13 15.44 3.39
C ALA A 226 24.06 14.37 3.99
N LEU A 227 25.03 13.87 3.22
CA LEU A 227 26.08 12.98 3.71
C LEU A 227 27.39 13.75 3.85
N GLY A 228 28.06 13.57 4.99
CA GLY A 228 29.36 14.19 5.25
C GLY A 228 29.73 14.23 6.73
N SER A 229 31.01 14.44 7.01
CA SER A 229 31.56 14.66 8.36
C SER A 229 31.81 16.15 8.61
N SER A 230 31.98 16.54 9.88
CA SER A 230 32.17 17.92 10.33
C SER A 230 33.11 18.74 9.43
N GLY A 231 32.54 19.61 8.60
CA GLY A 231 33.24 20.53 7.69
C GLY A 231 32.83 20.42 6.21
N TRP A 232 32.25 19.30 5.76
CA TRP A 232 31.82 19.15 4.37
C TRP A 232 30.60 18.22 4.27
N SER A 233 29.58 18.62 3.51
CA SER A 233 28.37 17.84 3.31
C SER A 233 27.89 17.92 1.87
N ILE A 234 27.51 16.78 1.29
CA ILE A 234 26.89 16.69 -0.03
C ILE A 234 25.40 16.43 0.14
N SER A 235 24.57 17.24 -0.49
CA SER A 235 23.13 16.98 -0.60
C SER A 235 22.87 15.89 -1.64
N MET A 236 22.01 14.93 -1.30
CA MET A 236 21.65 13.82 -2.18
C MET A 236 20.27 13.25 -1.85
N GLU A 237 19.75 12.41 -2.75
CA GLU A 237 18.55 11.62 -2.53
C GLU A 237 18.95 10.15 -2.34
N LEU A 238 18.80 9.63 -1.12
CA LEU A 238 18.92 8.22 -0.83
C LEU A 238 17.68 7.48 -1.35
N VAL A 239 17.90 6.30 -1.90
CA VAL A 239 16.86 5.39 -2.37
C VAL A 239 17.08 4.05 -1.69
N ILE A 240 16.07 3.57 -0.97
CA ILE A 240 16.13 2.33 -0.22
C ILE A 240 15.03 1.40 -0.73
N GLY A 241 15.39 0.17 -1.13
CA GLY A 241 14.45 -0.83 -1.62
C GLY A 241 15.08 -2.21 -1.81
N PRO A 242 14.29 -3.26 -2.04
CA PRO A 242 14.78 -4.65 -2.10
C PRO A 242 15.78 -4.89 -3.24
N ASP A 243 15.59 -4.21 -4.38
CA ASP A 243 16.43 -4.37 -5.58
C ASP A 243 17.66 -3.46 -5.59
N VAL A 244 17.60 -2.33 -4.87
CA VAL A 244 18.64 -1.30 -4.89
C VAL A 244 19.45 -1.23 -3.59
N GLY A 245 19.06 -1.99 -2.56
CA GLY A 245 19.69 -1.90 -1.23
C GLY A 245 19.56 -0.50 -0.66
N ILE A 246 20.67 0.05 -0.17
CA ILE A 246 20.80 1.48 0.16
C ILE A 246 21.64 2.11 -0.94
N SER A 247 21.04 2.98 -1.72
CA SER A 247 21.66 3.62 -2.88
C SER A 247 21.40 5.13 -2.86
N TYR A 248 22.04 5.86 -3.77
CA TYR A 248 21.77 7.28 -3.98
C TYR A 248 21.68 7.65 -5.45
N LEU A 249 20.97 8.74 -5.73
CA LEU A 249 20.90 9.36 -7.05
C LEU A 249 21.96 10.45 -7.18
N THR A 250 22.67 10.48 -8.31
CA THR A 250 23.58 11.58 -8.67
C THR A 250 22.92 12.49 -9.70
N GLU A 251 23.11 13.81 -9.59
CA GLU A 251 22.48 14.80 -10.51
C GLU A 251 22.88 14.61 -11.98
N LYS A 252 23.96 13.87 -12.27
CA LYS A 252 24.50 13.70 -13.62
C LYS A 252 24.11 12.40 -14.32
N ALA A 253 23.40 11.48 -13.67
CA ALA A 253 22.93 10.29 -14.35
C ALA A 253 21.66 9.74 -13.70
N SER A 254 20.70 9.33 -14.52
CA SER A 254 19.55 8.51 -14.11
C SER A 254 19.96 7.10 -13.64
N SER A 255 21.23 6.87 -13.31
CA SER A 255 21.80 5.63 -12.82
C SER A 255 21.94 5.64 -11.30
N VAL A 256 21.45 4.56 -10.69
CA VAL A 256 21.51 4.31 -9.24
C VAL A 256 22.92 3.84 -8.87
N CYS A 257 23.58 4.51 -7.92
CA CYS A 257 24.85 4.08 -7.36
C CYS A 257 24.64 3.45 -5.98
N MET A 258 25.14 2.23 -5.77
CA MET A 258 25.12 1.57 -4.46
C MET A 258 26.10 2.27 -3.50
N LEU A 259 25.69 2.42 -2.24
CA LEU A 259 26.57 2.83 -1.14
C LEU A 259 27.42 1.66 -0.64
#